data_AF-A7SQC5-F1
#
_entry.id   AF-A7SQC5-F1
#
_cell.length_a   1.000
_cell.length_b   1.000
_cell.length_c   1.000
_cell.angle_alpha   90.00
_cell.angle_beta   90.00
_cell.angle_gamma   90.00
#
_symmetry.space_group_name_H-M   'P 1'
#
loop_
_entity.id
_entity.type
_entity.pdbx_description
1 polymer ?
#
loop_
_entity_poly.entity_id
_entity_poly.type
_entity_poly.pdbx_seq_one_letter_code
_entity_poly.pdbx_strand_id
1 'polypeptide(L)'
;MISTALLPLTVAIITAIQTLALEYTHSCTRDFHYERSLDRNATCAGITRLDGVRVGHVQRLTIFHRHYNVHTRSLKPLVFQIPNFLSDEECKNIMKAAMRQGLTSSKTISEEISPRDMDSRLIEILKKRYLRVGKRFGNRFTSLGEFQDFLHQNLAFYPYMQDALEIFRQFDANSDKSISEMELISAPEETLEKFVSVLEKLKRRPRYRARFSDQTWLQMNKTGSLSAVRDRIINLTRLPRWVVETSEPLQVKLRGLGVYTAI
;
A
#
# COMPACT_ATOMS: atom_id res chain seq x y z
N MET A 1 -26.92 -9.22 -29.03
CA MET A 1 -26.05 -8.03 -29.13
C MET A 1 -26.11 -7.30 -27.80
N ILE A 2 -25.22 -7.64 -26.87
CA ILE A 2 -25.17 -7.00 -25.54
C ILE A 2 -23.89 -6.16 -25.52
N SER A 3 -24.10 -4.86 -25.42
CA SER A 3 -23.10 -3.81 -25.35
C SER A 3 -22.16 -4.04 -24.18
N THR A 4 -20.88 -4.32 -24.45
CA THR A 4 -19.81 -4.38 -23.46
C THR A 4 -19.43 -2.96 -23.07
N ALA A 5 -20.08 -2.43 -22.03
CA ALA A 5 -19.68 -1.20 -21.38
C ALA A 5 -18.30 -1.37 -20.73
N LEU A 6 -17.26 -0.78 -21.34
CA LEU A 6 -15.97 -0.56 -20.70
C LEU A 6 -16.17 0.41 -19.53
N LEU A 7 -16.20 -0.11 -18.31
CA LEU A 7 -16.11 0.70 -17.10
C LEU A 7 -14.64 1.07 -16.79
N PRO A 8 -14.40 2.23 -16.16
CA PRO A 8 -13.12 2.94 -16.27
C PRO A 8 -11.99 2.29 -15.47
N LEU A 9 -10.84 2.12 -16.14
CA LEU A 9 -9.54 1.81 -15.53
C LEU A 9 -9.11 3.00 -14.64
N THR A 10 -9.16 2.83 -13.33
CA THR A 10 -8.53 3.77 -12.39
C THR A 10 -7.04 3.52 -12.34
N VAL A 11 -6.27 4.27 -13.15
CA VAL A 11 -4.82 4.35 -13.03
C VAL A 11 -4.48 5.36 -11.93
N ALA A 12 -4.20 4.87 -10.72
CA ALA A 12 -3.78 5.71 -9.60
C ALA A 12 -2.26 5.99 -9.70
N ILE A 13 -1.87 7.13 -10.25
CA ILE A 13 -0.45 7.52 -10.44
C ILE A 13 0.09 8.48 -9.36
N ILE A 14 -0.75 9.07 -8.50
CA ILE A 14 -0.31 10.23 -7.69
C ILE A 14 -0.63 10.07 -6.19
N THR A 15 -0.25 8.96 -5.58
CA THR A 15 -0.24 8.85 -4.11
C THR A 15 1.10 8.47 -3.51
N ALA A 16 2.01 7.82 -4.26
CA ALA A 16 3.31 7.41 -3.73
C ALA A 16 4.36 8.54 -3.67
N ILE A 17 4.34 9.46 -4.65
CA ILE A 17 5.43 10.46 -4.82
C ILE A 17 5.44 11.51 -3.70
N GLN A 18 4.29 11.88 -3.12
CA GLN A 18 4.24 12.87 -2.05
C GLN A 18 4.60 12.32 -0.66
N THR A 19 4.40 11.01 -0.42
CA THR A 19 4.70 10.39 0.88
C THR A 19 6.20 10.16 1.06
N LEU A 20 6.90 9.69 0.01
CA LEU A 20 8.36 9.53 0.03
C LEU A 20 9.10 10.86 0.21
N ALA A 21 8.57 11.96 -0.35
CA ALA A 21 9.16 13.28 -0.19
C ALA A 21 9.10 13.80 1.26
N LEU A 22 8.08 13.40 2.05
CA LEU A 22 7.95 13.80 3.44
C LEU A 22 8.93 13.03 4.36
N GLU A 23 9.17 11.75 4.11
CA GLU A 23 10.17 10.97 4.87
C GLU A 23 11.59 11.49 4.61
N TYR A 24 11.89 11.96 3.40
CA TYR A 24 13.21 12.51 3.06
C TYR A 24 13.52 13.85 3.73
N THR A 25 12.49 14.66 4.07
CA THR A 25 12.72 15.94 4.77
C THR A 25 13.26 15.78 6.19
N HIS A 26 13.00 14.64 6.86
CA HIS A 26 13.56 14.37 8.19
C HIS A 26 15.03 13.91 8.14
N SER A 27 15.52 13.46 6.98
CA SER A 27 16.92 13.03 6.79
C SER A 27 17.85 14.19 6.43
N CYS A 28 17.33 15.35 6.03
CA CYS A 28 18.16 16.47 5.57
C CYS A 28 18.83 17.26 6.71
N THR A 29 18.66 16.83 7.97
CA THR A 29 19.37 17.38 9.15
C THR A 29 20.54 16.52 9.62
N ARG A 30 20.92 15.46 8.90
CA ARG A 30 22.11 14.66 9.24
C ARG A 30 22.96 14.39 8.01
N ASP A 31 24.03 15.18 7.92
CA ASP A 31 25.30 14.97 7.22
C ASP A 31 25.37 13.75 6.29
N PHE A 32 25.17 13.99 4.99
CA PHE A 32 25.71 13.11 3.96
C PHE A 32 26.83 13.83 3.22
N HIS A 33 28.05 13.59 3.69
CA HIS A 33 29.26 13.75 2.90
C HIS A 33 29.30 12.64 1.85
N TYR A 34 28.96 12.98 0.61
CA TYR A 34 29.45 12.25 -0.56
C TYR A 34 29.97 13.28 -1.57
N GLU A 35 31.29 13.32 -1.71
CA GLU A 35 32.00 14.28 -2.55
C GLU A 35 31.85 14.01 -4.05
N ARG A 36 31.71 15.12 -4.79
CA ARG A 36 32.08 15.37 -6.20
C ARG A 36 31.33 14.54 -7.27
N SER A 37 30.63 15.12 -8.23
CA SER A 37 30.64 16.46 -8.82
C SER A 37 29.29 16.66 -9.51
N LEU A 38 28.59 17.78 -9.26
CA LEU A 38 27.55 18.39 -10.11
C LEU A 38 27.01 19.63 -9.39
N ASP A 39 27.07 20.78 -10.07
CA ASP A 39 26.52 22.10 -9.75
C ASP A 39 26.68 22.69 -8.33
N ARG A 40 27.64 23.62 -8.19
CA ARG A 40 27.87 24.44 -6.99
C ARG A 40 26.77 25.47 -6.67
N ASN A 41 25.67 25.50 -7.41
CA ASN A 41 24.58 26.47 -7.23
C ASN A 41 23.22 25.84 -6.86
N ALA A 42 23.15 24.53 -6.62
CA ALA A 42 21.96 23.93 -6.05
C ALA A 42 21.87 24.24 -4.54
N THR A 43 21.48 25.47 -4.23
CA THR A 43 20.86 25.75 -2.93
C THR A 43 19.76 24.72 -2.72
N CYS A 44 19.71 24.12 -1.52
CA CYS A 44 18.67 23.15 -1.15
C CYS A 44 17.32 23.89 -1.08
N ALA A 45 16.77 24.21 -2.25
CA ALA A 45 15.49 24.84 -2.41
C ALA A 45 14.44 23.85 -1.89
N GLY A 46 13.59 24.30 -0.97
CA GLY A 46 12.58 23.48 -0.34
C GLY A 46 11.75 22.70 -1.37
N ILE A 47 11.26 21.53 -0.96
CA ILE A 47 10.45 20.67 -1.83
C ILE A 47 9.14 21.40 -2.19
N THR A 48 8.88 21.55 -3.49
CA THR A 48 7.65 22.18 -3.95
C THR A 48 6.43 21.41 -3.49
N ARG A 49 5.49 22.10 -2.84
CA ARG A 49 4.18 21.57 -2.46
C ARG A 49 3.11 22.38 -3.19
N LEU A 50 2.26 21.70 -3.97
CA LEU A 50 1.09 22.33 -4.58
C LEU A 50 0.11 22.77 -3.48
N ASP A 51 -0.48 23.95 -3.62
CA ASP A 51 -1.49 24.44 -2.70
C ASP A 51 -2.86 23.84 -3.05
N GLY A 52 -3.56 23.29 -2.06
CA GLY A 52 -4.91 22.75 -2.22
C GLY A 52 -5.99 23.82 -2.22
N VAL A 53 -5.74 24.97 -1.59
CA VAL A 53 -6.70 26.06 -1.34
C VAL A 53 -7.93 25.59 -0.54
N ARG A 54 -8.86 24.87 -1.17
CA ARG A 54 -10.05 24.26 -0.56
C ARG A 54 -10.54 23.06 -1.35
N VAL A 55 -11.28 22.16 -0.71
CA VAL A 55 -11.94 21.03 -1.41
C VAL A 55 -12.85 21.56 -2.51
N GLY A 56 -12.77 20.98 -3.70
CA GLY A 56 -13.50 21.42 -4.89
C GLY A 56 -12.83 22.56 -5.67
N HIS A 57 -11.74 23.15 -5.16
CA HIS A 57 -10.97 24.15 -5.92
C HIS A 57 -10.41 23.53 -7.21
N VAL A 58 -10.44 24.31 -8.29
CA VAL A 58 -9.87 23.92 -9.59
C VAL A 58 -8.84 24.94 -9.99
N GLN A 59 -7.59 24.50 -10.10
CA GLN A 59 -6.48 25.31 -10.59
C GLN A 59 -6.07 24.85 -11.99
N ARG A 60 -5.81 25.80 -12.89
CA ARG A 60 -5.38 25.51 -14.26
C ARG A 60 -3.86 25.55 -14.35
N LEU A 61 -3.24 24.44 -14.70
CA LEU A 61 -1.78 24.35 -14.90
C LEU A 61 -1.47 24.11 -16.38
N THR A 62 -0.49 24.85 -16.89
CA THR A 62 0.05 24.61 -18.24
C THR A 62 1.29 23.75 -18.12
N ILE A 63 1.23 22.54 -18.67
CA ILE A 63 2.32 21.56 -18.67
C ILE A 63 2.57 21.16 -20.13
N PHE A 64 3.76 21.47 -20.67
CA PHE A 64 4.12 21.22 -22.07
C PHE A 64 3.05 21.64 -23.07
N HIS A 65 2.64 22.91 -23.02
CA HIS A 65 1.65 23.50 -23.92
C HIS A 65 0.25 22.86 -23.86
N ARG A 66 -0.02 22.01 -22.86
CA ARG A 66 -1.36 21.50 -22.55
C ARG A 66 -1.84 22.06 -21.24
N HIS A 67 -3.13 22.39 -21.20
CA HIS A 67 -3.78 22.86 -19.97
C HIS A 67 -4.42 21.69 -19.25
N TYR A 68 -4.10 21.56 -17.97
CA TYR A 68 -4.70 20.58 -17.07
C TYR A 68 -5.50 21.30 -16.00
N ASN A 69 -6.70 20.79 -15.73
CA ASN A 69 -7.49 21.20 -14.59
C ASN A 69 -7.13 20.29 -13.41
N VAL A 70 -6.56 20.86 -12.35
CA VAL A 70 -6.18 20.14 -11.14
C VAL A 70 -7.23 20.43 -10.08
N HIS A 71 -7.97 19.40 -9.69
CA HIS A 71 -9.07 19.48 -8.74
C HIS A 71 -8.60 19.06 -7.35
N THR A 72 -8.77 19.90 -6.34
CA THR A 72 -8.51 19.53 -4.94
C THR A 72 -9.64 18.63 -4.44
N ARG A 73 -9.31 17.40 -4.06
CA ARG A 73 -10.27 16.39 -3.57
C ARG A 73 -10.27 16.26 -2.05
N SER A 74 -9.13 16.46 -1.40
CA SER A 74 -9.01 16.50 0.06
C SER A 74 -7.85 17.39 0.47
N LEU A 75 -7.89 17.94 1.69
CA LEU A 75 -6.78 18.67 2.31
C LEU A 75 -6.04 17.84 3.37
N LYS A 76 -6.68 16.77 3.88
CA LYS A 76 -6.14 15.88 4.91
C LYS A 76 -6.52 14.42 4.58
N PRO A 77 -5.68 13.66 3.86
CA PRO A 77 -4.44 14.10 3.21
C PRO A 77 -4.70 15.06 2.04
N LEU A 78 -3.70 15.84 1.63
CA LEU A 78 -3.79 16.70 0.46
C LEU A 78 -3.81 15.85 -0.80
N VAL A 79 -4.95 15.80 -1.49
CA VAL A 79 -5.17 14.95 -2.67
C VAL A 79 -5.70 15.78 -3.82
N PHE A 80 -5.10 15.59 -5.00
CA PHE A 80 -5.54 16.21 -6.24
C PHE A 80 -6.04 15.16 -7.23
N GLN A 81 -6.99 15.55 -8.08
CA GLN A 81 -7.40 14.80 -9.26
C GLN A 81 -7.12 15.61 -10.53
N ILE A 82 -6.51 14.96 -11.53
CA ILE A 82 -6.19 15.56 -12.81
C ILE A 82 -6.84 14.69 -13.89
N PRO A 83 -8.02 15.08 -14.41
CA PRO A 83 -8.71 14.32 -15.44
C PRO A 83 -7.82 14.23 -16.69
N ASN A 84 -7.86 13.07 -17.35
CA ASN A 84 -7.19 12.85 -18.64
C ASN A 84 -5.69 13.20 -18.64
N PHE A 85 -5.01 13.00 -17.49
CA PHE A 85 -3.56 13.22 -17.38
C PHE A 85 -2.75 12.29 -18.30
N LEU A 86 -3.25 11.07 -18.47
CA LEU A 86 -2.84 10.14 -19.51
C LEU A 86 -3.90 10.10 -20.60
N SER A 87 -3.48 10.04 -21.85
CA SER A 87 -4.38 9.75 -22.96
C SER A 87 -4.74 8.26 -23.01
N ASP A 88 -5.84 7.92 -23.68
CA ASP A 88 -6.23 6.52 -23.88
C ASP A 88 -5.13 5.69 -24.55
N GLU A 89 -4.38 6.30 -25.47
CA GLU A 89 -3.28 5.64 -26.17
C GLU A 89 -2.09 5.40 -25.23
N GLU A 90 -1.76 6.36 -24.37
CA GLU A 90 -0.72 6.17 -23.35
C GLU A 90 -1.10 5.08 -22.35
N CYS A 91 -2.36 5.05 -21.91
CA CYS A 91 -2.89 3.99 -21.06
C CYS A 91 -2.76 2.61 -21.73
N LYS A 92 -3.16 2.48 -23.00
CA LYS A 92 -3.00 1.23 -23.78
C LYS A 92 -1.55 0.81 -23.90
N ASN A 93 -0.64 1.75 -24.14
CA ASN A 93 0.78 1.46 -24.28
C ASN A 93 1.42 1.02 -22.96
N ILE A 94 1.05 1.64 -21.84
CA ILE A 94 1.45 1.20 -20.48
C ILE A 94 0.97 -0.23 -20.22
N MET A 95 -0.30 -0.53 -20.52
CA MET A 95 -0.85 -1.87 -20.33
C MET A 95 -0.13 -2.92 -21.19
N LYS A 96 0.12 -2.64 -22.48
CA LYS A 96 0.87 -3.54 -23.35
C LYS A 96 2.29 -3.78 -22.84
N ALA A 97 2.97 -2.73 -22.37
CA ALA A 97 4.32 -2.86 -21.82
C ALA A 97 4.33 -3.72 -20.56
N ALA A 98 3.35 -3.51 -19.66
CA ALA A 98 3.20 -4.32 -18.45
C ALA A 98 2.94 -5.80 -18.75
N MET A 99 2.07 -6.09 -19.72
CA MET A 99 1.80 -7.47 -20.14
C MET A 99 3.03 -8.16 -20.75
N ARG A 100 3.83 -7.44 -21.56
CA ARG A 100 5.08 -7.96 -22.12
C ARG A 100 6.14 -8.24 -21.07
N GLN A 101 6.25 -7.39 -20.05
CA GLN A 101 7.21 -7.59 -18.96
C GLN A 101 6.83 -8.79 -18.08
N GLY A 102 5.56 -9.17 -18.07
CA GLY A 102 5.02 -10.18 -17.18
C GLY A 102 4.57 -9.56 -15.86
N LEU A 103 3.48 -10.11 -15.34
CA LEU A 103 2.87 -9.71 -14.08
C LEU A 103 3.20 -10.76 -13.01
N THR A 104 3.46 -10.31 -11.80
CA THR A 104 3.65 -11.17 -10.62
C THR A 104 2.60 -10.86 -9.57
N SER A 105 2.16 -11.88 -8.83
CA SER A 105 1.21 -11.69 -7.76
C SER A 105 1.81 -10.79 -6.70
N SER A 106 1.11 -9.71 -6.38
CA SER A 106 1.58 -8.74 -5.40
C SER A 106 1.49 -9.32 -4.00
N LYS A 107 2.61 -9.32 -3.29
CA LYS A 107 2.73 -9.82 -1.92
C LYS A 107 3.18 -8.71 -0.98
N THR A 108 2.78 -8.80 0.28
CA THR A 108 3.36 -7.99 1.36
C THR A 108 4.48 -8.77 2.06
N ILE A 109 5.37 -8.07 2.75
CA ILE A 109 6.44 -8.70 3.57
C ILE A 109 5.86 -9.70 4.59
N SER A 110 4.63 -9.47 5.05
CA SER A 110 3.89 -10.37 5.95
C SER A 110 3.36 -11.65 5.29
N GLU A 111 3.34 -11.72 3.96
CA GLU A 111 2.93 -12.91 3.16
C GLU A 111 4.13 -13.76 2.70
N GLU A 112 5.37 -13.30 2.93
CA GLU A 112 6.60 -14.08 2.67
C GLU A 112 6.90 -15.13 3.73
N ILE A 113 6.14 -15.15 4.83
CA ILE A 113 6.22 -16.24 5.80
C ILE A 113 5.60 -17.48 5.13
N SER A 114 6.46 -18.27 4.49
CA SER A 114 6.20 -19.61 4.02
C SER A 114 5.68 -20.46 5.18
N PRO A 115 4.47 -21.04 5.09
CA PRO A 115 3.95 -21.96 6.10
C PRO A 115 4.65 -23.33 6.10
N ARG A 116 5.75 -23.50 5.37
CA ARG A 116 6.60 -24.69 5.51
C ARG A 116 7.71 -24.50 6.55
N ASP A 117 7.96 -23.26 6.98
CA ASP A 117 8.88 -22.93 8.08
C ASP A 117 8.08 -22.60 9.35
N MET A 118 7.11 -23.46 9.63
CA MET A 118 6.18 -23.42 10.77
C MET A 118 6.90 -23.85 12.05
N ASP A 119 7.92 -23.07 12.40
CA ASP A 119 8.74 -23.31 13.56
C ASP A 119 8.17 -22.56 14.79
N SER A 120 8.61 -22.99 15.98
CA SER A 120 8.34 -22.40 17.30
C SER A 120 8.43 -20.85 17.32
N ARG A 121 9.18 -20.29 16.37
CA ARG A 121 9.38 -18.87 16.09
C ARG A 121 8.11 -18.10 15.72
N LEU A 122 7.14 -18.68 15.02
CA LEU A 122 5.86 -17.98 14.71
C LEU A 122 4.99 -17.83 15.95
N ILE A 123 4.91 -18.89 16.76
CA ILE A 123 4.25 -18.86 18.07
C ILE A 123 4.95 -17.84 18.97
N GLU A 124 6.28 -17.81 18.97
CA GLU A 124 7.06 -16.81 19.71
C GLU A 124 6.82 -15.39 19.19
N ILE A 125 6.73 -15.18 17.87
CA ILE A 125 6.40 -13.88 17.26
C ILE A 125 4.98 -13.45 17.64
N LEU A 126 4.01 -14.37 17.60
CA LEU A 126 2.63 -14.13 18.02
C LEU A 126 2.58 -13.74 19.51
N LYS A 127 3.25 -14.50 20.37
CA LYS A 127 3.42 -14.19 21.80
C LYS A 127 4.09 -12.84 22.02
N LYS A 128 5.19 -12.54 21.31
CA LYS A 128 5.89 -11.23 21.40
C LYS A 128 5.05 -10.06 20.90
N ARG A 129 4.32 -10.24 19.79
CA ARG A 129 3.40 -9.21 19.25
C ARG A 129 2.25 -8.98 20.21
N TYR A 130 1.72 -10.05 20.80
CA TYR A 130 0.74 -9.95 21.88
C TYR A 130 1.32 -9.23 23.10
N LEU A 131 2.49 -9.60 23.64
CA LEU A 131 3.07 -8.89 24.81
C LEU A 131 3.29 -7.39 24.56
N ARG A 132 3.56 -7.00 23.30
CA ARG A 132 3.70 -5.60 22.90
C ARG A 132 2.35 -4.88 22.80
N VAL A 133 1.34 -5.55 22.24
CA VAL A 133 0.05 -4.96 21.85
C VAL A 133 -1.03 -5.18 22.91
N GLY A 134 -0.98 -6.28 23.65
CA GLY A 134 -1.78 -6.58 24.84
C GLY A 134 -1.74 -5.42 25.83
N LYS A 135 -0.58 -4.77 26.03
CA LYS A 135 -0.51 -3.53 26.84
C LYS A 135 -1.47 -2.43 26.38
N ARG A 136 -1.73 -2.31 25.07
CA ARG A 136 -2.71 -1.37 24.48
C ARG A 136 -4.15 -1.79 24.77
N PHE A 137 -4.40 -3.09 24.88
CA PHE A 137 -5.71 -3.69 25.16
C PHE A 137 -5.81 -4.19 26.61
N GLY A 138 -5.06 -3.63 27.56
CA GLY A 138 -5.13 -4.04 28.97
C GLY A 138 -4.84 -5.53 29.24
N ASN A 139 -4.05 -6.18 28.38
CA ASN A 139 -3.69 -7.60 28.39
C ASN A 139 -4.90 -8.55 28.31
N ARG A 140 -5.99 -8.11 27.69
CA ARG A 140 -7.18 -8.93 27.43
C ARG A 140 -7.92 -8.42 26.20
N PHE A 141 -8.29 -9.31 25.29
CA PHE A 141 -9.26 -8.97 24.24
C PHE A 141 -10.65 -9.11 24.81
N THR A 142 -11.32 -7.99 25.08
CA THR A 142 -12.66 -7.95 25.70
C THR A 142 -13.79 -8.00 24.68
N SER A 143 -13.46 -7.84 23.40
CA SER A 143 -14.42 -7.97 22.31
C SER A 143 -13.82 -8.66 21.09
N LEU A 144 -14.70 -9.24 20.28
CA LEU A 144 -14.34 -9.79 18.98
C LEU A 144 -13.73 -8.74 18.04
N GLY A 145 -14.13 -7.47 18.16
CA GLY A 145 -13.60 -6.36 17.36
C GLY A 145 -12.13 -6.07 17.68
N GLU A 146 -11.76 -6.04 18.97
CA GLU A 146 -10.35 -5.87 19.38
C GLU A 146 -9.47 -7.03 18.88
N PHE A 147 -10.01 -8.25 18.92
CA PHE A 147 -9.32 -9.41 18.38
C PHE A 147 -9.15 -9.34 16.86
N GLN A 148 -10.19 -8.90 16.14
CA GLN A 148 -10.12 -8.69 14.70
C GLN A 148 -9.09 -7.61 14.34
N ASP A 149 -9.05 -6.50 15.07
CA ASP A 149 -8.04 -5.44 14.92
C ASP A 149 -6.63 -5.95 15.19
N PHE A 150 -6.46 -6.84 16.16
CA PHE A 150 -5.19 -7.52 16.41
C PHE A 150 -4.76 -8.34 15.19
N LEU A 151 -5.65 -9.15 14.61
CA LEU A 151 -5.37 -9.96 13.40
C LEU A 151 -5.01 -9.06 12.20
N HIS A 152 -5.73 -7.94 12.04
CA HIS A 152 -5.48 -6.96 10.98
C HIS A 152 -4.07 -6.35 11.09
N GLN A 153 -3.77 -5.75 12.24
CA GLN A 153 -2.56 -4.97 12.45
C GLN A 153 -1.31 -5.85 12.57
N ASN A 154 -1.44 -7.02 13.19
CA ASN A 154 -0.29 -7.87 13.50
C ASN A 154 -0.08 -9.00 12.51
N LEU A 155 -1.10 -9.45 11.76
CA LEU A 155 -0.95 -10.59 10.85
C LEU A 155 -1.25 -10.25 9.40
N ALA A 156 -1.60 -9.00 9.10
CA ALA A 156 -2.05 -8.56 7.78
C ALA A 156 -3.14 -9.48 7.22
N PHE A 157 -4.04 -9.91 8.11
CA PHE A 157 -5.11 -10.86 7.85
C PHE A 157 -6.43 -10.17 8.16
N TYR A 158 -7.36 -10.13 7.21
CA TYR A 158 -8.60 -9.36 7.32
C TYR A 158 -9.84 -10.27 7.34
N PRO A 159 -10.08 -11.04 8.41
CA PRO A 159 -11.21 -11.95 8.50
C PRO A 159 -12.54 -11.22 8.55
N TYR A 160 -13.63 -11.87 8.12
CA TYR A 160 -14.97 -11.45 8.49
C TYR A 160 -15.23 -11.79 9.95
N MET A 161 -16.27 -11.17 10.52
CA MET A 161 -16.62 -11.37 11.92
C MET A 161 -16.85 -12.84 12.28
N GLN A 162 -17.44 -13.63 11.37
CA GLN A 162 -17.65 -15.07 11.57
C GLN A 162 -16.34 -15.86 11.62
N ASP A 163 -15.39 -15.57 10.73
CA ASP A 163 -14.09 -16.26 10.69
C ASP A 163 -13.23 -15.86 11.90
N ALA A 164 -13.28 -14.58 12.29
CA ALA A 164 -12.62 -14.10 13.51
C ALA A 164 -13.21 -14.78 14.75
N LEU A 165 -14.53 -14.99 14.79
CA LEU A 165 -15.22 -15.64 15.90
C LEU A 165 -14.85 -17.11 16.03
N GLU A 166 -14.69 -17.83 14.91
CA GLU A 166 -14.22 -19.22 14.90
C GLU A 166 -12.84 -19.34 15.55
N ILE A 167 -11.94 -18.40 15.23
CA ILE A 167 -10.61 -18.35 15.83
C ILE A 167 -10.71 -17.94 17.31
N PHE A 168 -11.50 -16.91 17.61
CA PHE A 168 -11.65 -16.36 18.96
C PHE A 168 -12.06 -17.45 19.97
N ARG A 169 -13.05 -18.27 19.60
CA ARG A 169 -13.55 -19.38 20.43
C ARG A 169 -12.51 -20.46 20.73
N GLN A 170 -11.46 -20.59 19.92
CA GLN A 170 -10.40 -21.56 20.18
C GLN A 170 -9.48 -21.11 21.32
N PHE A 171 -9.37 -19.80 21.55
CA PHE A 171 -8.55 -19.22 22.62
C PHE A 171 -9.34 -18.85 23.88
N ASP A 172 -10.67 -18.68 23.79
CA ASP A 172 -11.58 -18.45 24.92
C ASP A 172 -11.88 -19.77 25.66
N ALA A 173 -10.89 -20.29 26.40
CA ALA A 173 -10.96 -21.59 27.04
C ALA A 173 -11.96 -21.64 28.20
N ASN A 174 -12.13 -20.52 28.91
CA ASN A 174 -13.07 -20.41 30.03
C ASN A 174 -14.48 -19.95 29.60
N SER A 175 -14.69 -19.66 28.30
CA SER A 175 -15.96 -19.17 27.73
C SER A 175 -16.45 -17.86 28.36
N ASP A 176 -15.53 -17.02 28.83
CA ASP A 176 -15.85 -15.71 29.42
C ASP A 176 -16.08 -14.61 28.36
N LYS A 177 -16.04 -14.98 27.07
CA LYS A 177 -16.18 -14.09 25.90
C LYS A 177 -15.06 -13.08 25.78
N SER A 178 -13.92 -13.37 26.38
CA SER A 178 -12.70 -12.59 26.28
C SER A 178 -11.50 -13.54 26.13
N ILE A 179 -10.38 -12.99 25.66
CA ILE A 179 -9.14 -13.77 25.59
C ILE A 179 -8.12 -13.06 26.45
N SER A 180 -7.78 -13.67 27.58
CA SER A 180 -6.74 -13.18 28.49
C SER A 180 -5.34 -13.48 27.96
N GLU A 181 -4.36 -12.76 28.51
CA GLU A 181 -2.94 -13.02 28.27
C GLU A 181 -2.54 -14.46 28.56
N MET A 182 -3.06 -15.03 29.66
CA MET A 182 -2.76 -16.40 30.05
C MET A 182 -3.31 -17.37 29.01
N GLU A 183 -4.57 -17.24 28.59
CA GLU A 183 -5.18 -18.12 27.60
C GLU A 183 -4.44 -18.11 26.25
N LEU A 184 -3.89 -16.96 25.86
CA LEU A 184 -3.10 -16.88 24.63
C LEU A 184 -1.68 -17.43 24.78
N ILE A 185 -1.00 -17.17 25.90
CA ILE A 185 0.38 -17.60 26.14
C ILE A 185 0.45 -19.09 26.49
N SER A 186 -0.50 -19.58 27.28
CA SER A 186 -0.62 -20.98 27.71
C SER A 186 -1.53 -21.80 26.80
N ALA A 187 -1.90 -21.27 25.62
CA ALA A 187 -2.64 -22.02 24.62
C ALA A 187 -1.93 -23.35 24.33
N PRO A 188 -2.64 -24.49 24.37
CA PRO A 188 -2.09 -25.78 23.96
C PRO A 188 -1.54 -25.72 22.54
N GLU A 189 -0.51 -26.54 22.26
CA GLU A 189 0.08 -26.62 20.93
C GLU A 189 -0.96 -26.94 19.85
N GLU A 190 -1.91 -27.84 20.15
CA GLU A 190 -3.04 -28.17 19.26
C GLU A 190 -3.90 -26.96 18.88
N THR A 191 -4.14 -26.03 19.81
CA THR A 191 -4.90 -24.79 19.57
C THR A 191 -4.14 -23.87 18.62
N LEU A 192 -2.81 -23.79 18.79
CA LEU A 192 -1.95 -22.97 17.94
C LEU A 192 -1.84 -23.57 16.53
N GLU A 193 -1.73 -24.89 16.40
CA GLU A 193 -1.76 -25.59 15.11
C GLU A 193 -3.07 -25.37 14.36
N LYS A 194 -4.21 -25.52 15.06
CA LYS A 194 -5.54 -25.24 14.48
C LYS A 194 -5.64 -23.79 14.02
N PHE A 195 -5.23 -22.83 14.84
CA PHE A 195 -5.22 -21.42 14.48
C PHE A 195 -4.42 -21.17 13.19
N VAL A 196 -3.21 -21.73 13.09
CA VAL A 196 -2.37 -21.54 11.92
C VAL A 196 -2.99 -22.21 10.69
N SER A 197 -3.53 -23.42 10.82
CA SER A 197 -4.20 -24.12 9.72
C SER A 197 -5.38 -23.31 9.16
N VAL A 198 -6.15 -22.66 10.04
CA VAL A 198 -7.27 -21.77 9.67
C VAL A 198 -6.73 -20.52 8.97
N LEU A 199 -5.70 -19.89 9.52
CA LEU A 199 -5.06 -18.73 8.90
C LEU A 199 -4.54 -19.04 7.49
N GLU A 200 -3.87 -20.16 7.30
CA GLU A 200 -3.40 -20.60 5.99
C GLU A 200 -4.54 -20.80 5.00
N LYS A 201 -5.55 -21.58 5.41
CA LYS A 201 -6.70 -21.90 4.58
C LYS A 201 -7.43 -20.63 4.14
N LEU A 202 -7.55 -19.64 5.03
CA LEU A 202 -8.20 -18.37 4.74
C LEU A 202 -7.30 -17.45 3.92
N LYS A 203 -6.01 -17.29 4.25
CA LYS A 203 -5.06 -16.46 3.46
C LYS A 203 -4.82 -16.95 2.03
N ARG A 204 -5.05 -18.24 1.75
CA ARG A 204 -5.06 -18.77 0.37
C ARG A 204 -6.14 -18.09 -0.48
N ARG A 205 -7.25 -17.64 0.12
CA ARG A 205 -8.31 -16.97 -0.60
C ARG A 205 -7.98 -15.48 -0.79
N PRO A 206 -8.07 -14.96 -2.02
CA PRO A 206 -7.85 -13.55 -2.36
C PRO A 206 -8.44 -12.51 -1.40
N ARG A 207 -9.68 -12.75 -0.95
CA ARG A 207 -10.47 -11.81 -0.16
C ARG A 207 -9.91 -11.47 1.23
N TYR A 208 -9.07 -12.34 1.79
CA TYR A 208 -8.49 -12.15 3.13
C TYR A 208 -7.08 -11.59 3.11
N ARG A 209 -6.51 -11.41 1.91
CA ARG A 209 -5.18 -10.83 1.74
C ARG A 209 -5.24 -9.33 1.89
N ALA A 210 -4.25 -8.78 2.58
CA ALA A 210 -4.03 -7.34 2.64
C ALA A 210 -3.89 -6.73 1.24
N ARG A 211 -3.32 -7.51 0.32
CA ARG A 211 -3.08 -7.11 -1.06
C ARG A 211 -3.53 -8.20 -2.02
N PHE A 212 -4.44 -7.83 -2.91
CA PHE A 212 -4.89 -8.72 -3.97
C PHE A 212 -4.86 -7.98 -5.31
N SER A 213 -3.73 -8.10 -5.99
CA SER A 213 -3.50 -7.58 -7.34
C SER A 213 -2.28 -8.27 -7.93
N ASP A 214 -2.22 -8.38 -9.24
CA ASP A 214 -0.96 -8.65 -9.92
C ASP A 214 -0.26 -7.33 -10.24
N GLN A 215 1.06 -7.33 -10.31
CA GLN A 215 1.83 -6.11 -10.53
C GLN A 215 3.08 -6.34 -11.37
N THR A 216 3.56 -5.26 -11.95
CA THR A 216 4.90 -5.18 -12.53
C THR A 216 5.43 -3.75 -12.43
N TRP A 217 6.70 -3.56 -12.79
CA TRP A 217 7.44 -2.31 -12.61
C TRP A 217 8.05 -1.85 -13.92
N LEU A 218 7.51 -0.79 -14.50
CA LEU A 218 7.98 -0.23 -15.76
C LEU A 218 8.98 0.90 -15.52
N GLN A 219 10.19 0.75 -16.07
CA GLN A 219 11.20 1.79 -15.97
C GLN A 219 10.85 3.01 -16.82
N MET A 220 10.87 4.19 -16.22
CA MET A 220 10.64 5.47 -16.90
C MET A 220 11.96 6.04 -17.42
N ASN A 221 12.61 5.28 -18.31
CA ASN A 221 13.92 5.62 -18.88
C ASN A 221 13.91 6.96 -19.62
N LYS A 222 15.11 7.53 -19.84
CA LYS A 222 15.28 8.78 -20.58
C LYS A 222 14.77 8.72 -22.02
N THR A 223 14.71 7.52 -22.61
CA THR A 223 14.24 7.25 -23.97
C THR A 223 13.10 6.24 -23.95
N GLY A 224 12.04 6.46 -24.74
CA GLY A 224 10.89 5.56 -24.86
C GLY A 224 9.53 6.22 -24.63
N SER A 225 8.45 5.44 -24.70
CA SER A 225 7.06 5.94 -24.60
C SER A 225 6.69 6.52 -23.23
N LEU A 226 7.42 6.15 -22.16
CA LEU A 226 7.16 6.61 -20.79
C LEU A 226 7.94 7.87 -20.40
N SER A 227 8.93 8.30 -21.20
CA SER A 227 9.71 9.50 -20.89
C SER A 227 8.85 10.76 -20.88
N ALA A 228 7.90 10.86 -21.83
CA ALA A 228 6.94 11.96 -21.89
C ALA A 228 6.04 12.01 -20.64
N VAL A 229 5.60 10.87 -20.13
CA VAL A 229 4.81 10.79 -18.88
C VAL A 229 5.63 11.27 -17.70
N ARG A 230 6.90 10.82 -17.59
CA ARG A 230 7.83 11.27 -16.55
C ARG A 230 8.07 12.78 -16.60
N ASP A 231 8.30 13.34 -17.78
CA ASP A 231 8.52 14.78 -17.94
C ASP A 231 7.26 15.57 -17.53
N ARG A 232 6.05 15.07 -17.85
CA ARG A 232 4.80 15.67 -17.35
C ARG A 232 4.69 15.59 -15.82
N ILE A 233 5.10 14.49 -15.20
CA ILE A 233 5.14 14.34 -13.73
C ILE A 233 6.10 15.38 -13.12
N ILE A 234 7.30 15.54 -13.67
CA ILE A 234 8.28 16.54 -13.21
C ILE A 234 7.69 17.95 -13.25
N ASN A 235 7.06 18.33 -14.36
CA ASN A 235 6.48 19.66 -14.51
C ASN A 235 5.23 19.88 -13.63
N LEU A 236 4.45 18.83 -13.42
CA LEU A 236 3.28 18.87 -12.53
C LEU A 236 3.69 19.08 -11.08
N THR A 237 4.63 18.27 -10.58
CA THR A 237 5.03 18.28 -9.18
C THR A 237 6.01 19.41 -8.87
N ARG A 238 6.69 19.93 -9.91
CA ARG A 238 7.79 20.89 -9.80
C ARG A 238 8.90 20.40 -8.87
N LEU A 239 9.05 19.08 -8.79
CA LEU A 239 10.18 18.46 -8.12
C LEU A 239 11.41 18.54 -9.03
N PRO A 240 12.63 18.64 -8.46
CA PRO A 240 13.85 18.51 -9.23
C PRO A 240 13.84 17.20 -10.03
N ARG A 241 14.31 17.27 -11.29
CA ARG A 241 14.34 16.10 -12.20
C ARG A 241 15.00 14.88 -11.56
N TRP A 242 16.11 15.09 -10.84
CA TRP A 242 16.84 14.01 -10.19
C TRP A 242 15.99 13.27 -9.13
N VAL A 243 15.06 13.95 -8.43
CA VAL A 243 14.16 13.30 -7.46
C VAL A 243 13.24 12.33 -8.18
N VAL A 244 12.64 12.76 -9.29
CA VAL A 244 11.71 11.91 -10.06
C VAL A 244 12.45 10.79 -10.79
N GLU A 245 13.65 11.05 -11.30
CA GLU A 245 14.46 10.06 -12.02
C GLU A 245 15.10 8.99 -11.12
N THR A 246 15.32 9.30 -9.84
CA THR A 246 15.84 8.34 -8.83
C THR A 246 14.73 7.67 -8.03
N SER A 247 13.47 8.07 -8.24
CA SER A 247 12.30 7.45 -7.60
C SER A 247 12.05 6.03 -8.12
N GLU A 248 11.18 5.31 -7.41
CA GLU A 248 10.73 3.98 -7.83
C GLU A 248 10.17 3.98 -9.27
N PRO A 249 10.34 2.87 -10.01
CA PRO A 249 9.74 2.73 -11.34
C PRO A 249 8.22 2.83 -11.30
N LEU A 250 7.58 3.00 -12.46
CA LEU A 250 6.13 3.04 -12.55
C LEU A 250 5.55 1.67 -12.19
N GLN A 251 4.87 1.58 -11.04
CA GLN A 251 4.14 0.37 -10.65
C GLN A 251 2.82 0.28 -11.42
N VAL A 252 2.64 -0.77 -12.21
CA VAL A 252 1.35 -1.10 -12.83
C VAL A 252 0.70 -2.20 -12.02
N LYS A 253 -0.52 -1.97 -11.53
CA LYS A 253 -1.31 -2.97 -10.79
C LYS A 253 -2.53 -3.38 -11.60
N LEU A 254 -2.75 -4.68 -11.72
CA LEU A 254 -3.94 -5.27 -12.31
C LEU A 254 -4.73 -5.97 -11.21
N ARG A 255 -6.00 -5.59 -11.02
CA ARG A 255 -6.93 -6.32 -10.15
C ARG A 255 -7.82 -7.18 -11.02
N GLY A 256 -7.93 -8.47 -10.69
CA GLY A 256 -8.91 -9.36 -11.33
C GLY A 256 -10.34 -8.87 -11.08
N LEU A 257 -11.22 -9.09 -12.05
CA LEU A 257 -12.66 -8.79 -11.94
C LEU A 257 -13.24 -9.48 -10.69
N GLY A 258 -13.87 -8.71 -9.78
CA GLY A 258 -14.69 -9.26 -8.69
C GLY A 258 -14.24 -9.06 -7.25
N VAL A 259 -13.17 -8.30 -6.96
CA VAL A 259 -12.76 -8.00 -5.57
C VAL A 259 -12.64 -6.50 -5.36
N TYR A 260 -13.73 -5.88 -4.91
CA TYR A 260 -13.70 -4.55 -4.33
C TYR A 260 -13.25 -4.67 -2.88
N THR A 261 -12.04 -4.23 -2.56
CA THR A 261 -11.74 -3.80 -1.19
C THR A 261 -12.33 -2.40 -1.06
N ALA A 262 -13.39 -2.28 -0.26
CA ALA A 262 -13.81 -0.98 0.26
C ALA A 262 -12.60 -0.38 1.00
N ILE A 263 -12.22 0.84 0.62
CA ILE A 263 -11.30 1.68 1.39
C ILE A 263 -12.19 2.70 2.12
#